data_AF-A0A7I8V7B9-F1
#
_entry.id   AF-A0A7I8V7B9-F1
#
_cell.length_a   1.000
_cell.length_b   1.000
_cell.length_c   1.000
_cell.angle_alpha   90.00
_cell.angle_beta   90.00
_cell.angle_gamma   90.00
#
_symmetry.space_group_name_H-M   'P 1'
#
loop_
_entity.id
_entity.type
_entity.pdbx_description
1 polymer ?
#
loop_
_entity_poly.entity_id
_entity_poly.type
_entity_poly.pdbx_seq_one_letter_code
_entity_poly.pdbx_strand_id
1 'polypeptide(L)'
;MASSQLRRDSSHDEEWCYRQEGNQRLVVYNRQTKESILDKMNFIKRVIIPLIGDEFVHLGHITEHDEIYLRNLNSSVRKKTISNYCPLDLFSGNKDRMHLALLSLFFTPQNNFRVFLDGRIIWSEEIKELEYLIHSLKKFLKAENGVSNESILTKFFHVLTKTLLWTKTDGKSVEGPPVCRAIQRKPDNYHDDLSITSWGAYDKGYLPEGCVLDGILKLQNVDKVQNVEEIYNIYKSEDKDYNQKIDNYLISSVANDCSIMIALQESNDKADRRIETDFGAYECSISVIDLDKKSSSKINSHFEELQRSLAVYKNITSLNEQNILR
;
A
#
# COMPACT_ATOMS: atom_id res chain seq x y z
N MET A 1 48.63 1.65 -38.29
CA MET A 1 47.15 1.54 -38.31
C MET A 1 46.78 0.25 -37.60
N ALA A 2 46.58 0.33 -36.29
CA ALA A 2 46.15 -0.80 -35.47
C ALA A 2 44.70 -0.52 -35.07
N SER A 3 43.74 -1.19 -35.71
CA SER A 3 42.34 -1.12 -35.30
C SER A 3 42.08 -2.19 -34.25
N SER A 4 41.81 -1.73 -33.03
CA SER A 4 41.33 -2.52 -31.91
C SER A 4 40.02 -3.21 -32.25
N GLN A 5 40.04 -4.55 -32.24
CA GLN A 5 38.84 -5.38 -32.21
C GLN A 5 38.11 -5.15 -30.88
N LEU A 6 36.94 -4.50 -30.94
CA LEU A 6 35.95 -4.51 -29.87
C LEU A 6 35.47 -5.95 -29.68
N ARG A 7 35.92 -6.58 -28.60
CA ARG A 7 35.34 -7.82 -28.08
C ARG A 7 33.89 -7.50 -27.69
N ARG A 8 32.94 -8.20 -28.32
CA ARG A 8 31.58 -8.31 -27.81
C ARG A 8 31.65 -9.22 -26.59
N ASP A 9 31.50 -8.66 -25.39
CA ASP A 9 31.13 -9.45 -24.22
C ASP A 9 29.66 -9.85 -24.37
N SER A 10 29.46 -11.06 -24.90
CA SER A 10 28.23 -11.81 -24.78
C SER A 10 28.22 -12.46 -23.39
N SER A 11 27.70 -11.75 -22.39
CA SER A 11 27.38 -12.37 -21.11
C SER A 11 26.15 -11.68 -20.52
N HIS A 12 25.13 -12.48 -20.20
CA HIS A 12 23.85 -12.16 -19.57
C HIS A 12 22.67 -11.87 -20.52
N ASP A 13 22.50 -12.70 -21.55
CA ASP A 13 21.17 -13.08 -22.05
C ASP A 13 20.54 -14.10 -21.06
N GLU A 14 20.37 -13.70 -19.80
CA GLU A 14 19.62 -14.50 -18.82
C GLU A 14 18.11 -14.29 -19.04
N GLU A 15 17.37 -15.39 -19.06
CA GLU A 15 15.94 -15.48 -19.28
C GLU A 15 15.14 -14.60 -18.30
N TRP A 16 14.71 -13.42 -18.75
CA TRP A 16 13.70 -12.63 -18.05
C TRP A 16 12.33 -13.31 -18.22
N CYS A 17 11.90 -14.08 -17.22
CA CYS A 17 10.57 -14.67 -17.22
C CYS A 17 9.49 -13.58 -17.09
N TYR A 18 8.55 -13.56 -18.04
CA TYR A 18 7.32 -12.76 -17.98
C TYR A 18 6.52 -13.10 -16.71
N ARG A 19 6.50 -12.17 -15.74
CA ARG A 19 5.68 -12.25 -14.52
C ARG A 19 4.48 -11.31 -14.69
N GLN A 20 3.29 -11.86 -14.59
CA GLN A 20 2.03 -11.21 -14.96
C GLN A 20 1.72 -9.92 -14.18
N GLU A 21 0.82 -9.13 -14.78
CA GLU A 21 0.29 -7.79 -14.46
C GLU A 21 0.32 -7.35 -12.97
N GLY A 22 1.49 -6.87 -12.57
CA GLY A 22 1.61 -5.65 -11.80
C GLY A 22 2.98 -5.50 -11.15
N ASN A 23 3.71 -4.54 -11.70
CA ASN A 23 4.69 -3.68 -11.05
C ASN A 23 5.87 -4.34 -10.34
N GLN A 24 6.59 -5.25 -11.00
CA GLN A 24 8.03 -5.02 -11.07
C GLN A 24 8.26 -4.00 -12.19
N ARG A 25 8.49 -2.76 -11.77
CA ARG A 25 8.93 -1.71 -12.66
C ARG A 25 10.38 -2.00 -13.08
N LEU A 26 10.57 -2.79 -14.14
CA LEU A 26 11.28 -2.18 -15.25
C LEU A 26 10.27 -1.21 -15.86
N VAL A 27 10.18 0.03 -15.34
CA VAL A 27 9.50 1.05 -16.13
C VAL A 27 10.44 1.33 -17.28
N VAL A 28 10.14 0.66 -18.35
CA VAL A 28 10.24 1.20 -19.67
C VAL A 28 9.55 2.56 -19.67
N TYR A 29 10.27 3.61 -19.30
CA TYR A 29 9.79 4.97 -19.45
C TYR A 29 9.94 5.32 -20.92
N ASN A 30 8.97 4.88 -21.71
CA ASN A 30 8.89 5.33 -23.09
C ASN A 30 8.78 6.87 -23.04
N ARG A 31 9.85 7.57 -23.43
CA ARG A 31 9.97 9.04 -23.52
C ARG A 31 10.14 9.86 -22.23
N GLN A 32 10.69 9.33 -21.14
CA GLN A 32 11.15 10.22 -20.05
C GLN A 32 12.56 10.72 -20.29
N THR A 33 12.77 12.03 -20.14
CA THR A 33 14.11 12.61 -20.17
C THR A 33 14.87 12.25 -18.90
N LYS A 34 16.19 12.17 -19.00
CA LYS A 34 17.09 12.04 -17.83
C LYS A 34 16.78 13.07 -16.75
N GLU A 35 16.44 14.29 -17.17
CA GLU A 35 16.03 15.39 -16.29
C GLU A 35 14.75 15.06 -15.51
N SER A 36 13.71 14.53 -16.17
CA SER A 36 12.48 14.10 -15.50
C SER A 36 12.70 13.00 -14.47
N ILE A 37 13.61 12.05 -14.76
CA ILE A 37 13.98 11.00 -13.80
C ILE A 37 14.73 11.60 -12.61
N LEU A 38 15.67 12.52 -12.86
CA LEU A 38 16.43 13.19 -11.81
C LEU A 38 15.52 14.05 -10.91
N ASP A 39 14.53 14.73 -11.48
CA ASP A 39 13.54 15.50 -10.72
C ASP A 39 12.72 14.63 -9.78
N LYS A 40 12.29 13.44 -10.23
CA LYS A 40 11.64 12.45 -9.36
C LYS A 40 12.54 12.01 -8.22
N MET A 41 13.80 11.69 -8.52
CA MET A 41 14.76 11.31 -7.48
C MET A 41 14.99 12.45 -6.48
N ASN A 42 15.08 13.69 -6.95
CA ASN A 42 15.24 14.87 -6.10
C ASN A 42 14.01 15.11 -5.21
N PHE A 43 12.80 14.94 -5.77
CA PHE A 43 11.56 15.03 -5.02
C PHE A 43 11.52 14.00 -3.89
N ILE A 44 11.81 12.72 -4.19
CA ILE A 44 11.85 11.66 -3.18
C ILE A 44 12.89 11.99 -2.10
N LYS A 45 14.11 12.38 -2.48
CA LYS A 45 15.19 12.71 -1.55
C LYS A 45 14.87 13.88 -0.63
N ARG A 46 14.28 14.95 -1.15
CA ARG A 46 14.13 16.23 -0.44
C ARG A 46 12.79 16.39 0.27
N VAL A 47 11.76 15.68 -0.18
CA VAL A 47 10.39 15.82 0.35
C VAL A 47 9.94 14.54 1.03
N ILE A 48 10.05 13.40 0.36
CA ILE A 48 9.45 12.15 0.85
C ILE A 48 10.28 11.53 1.99
N ILE A 49 11.59 11.39 1.80
CA ILE A 49 12.49 10.80 2.80
C ILE A 49 12.40 11.50 4.17
N PRO A 50 12.44 12.85 4.28
CA PRO A 50 12.31 13.52 5.57
C PRO A 50 10.96 13.30 6.30
N LEU A 51 9.92 12.89 5.58
CA LEU A 51 8.58 12.69 6.14
C LEU A 51 8.29 11.22 6.48
N ILE A 52 8.73 10.30 5.62
CA ILE A 52 8.49 8.86 5.79
C ILE A 52 9.61 8.18 6.59
N GLY A 53 10.86 8.59 6.39
CA GLY A 53 12.06 7.87 6.86
C GLY A 53 12.88 7.32 5.69
N ASP A 54 14.20 7.46 5.74
CA ASP A 54 15.12 6.96 4.70
C ASP A 54 15.19 5.44 4.69
N GLU A 55 14.85 4.82 5.81
CA GLU A 55 14.88 3.39 6.02
C GLU A 55 13.71 2.66 5.31
N PHE A 56 12.69 3.39 4.86
CA PHE A 56 11.53 2.82 4.16
C PHE A 56 11.50 3.16 2.66
N VAL A 57 12.44 3.97 2.17
CA VAL A 57 12.42 4.47 0.79
C VAL A 57 13.70 4.12 0.06
N HIS A 58 13.61 3.28 -0.96
CA HIS A 58 14.75 2.90 -1.79
C HIS A 58 14.79 3.71 -3.09
N LEU A 59 15.94 4.31 -3.37
CA LEU A 59 16.18 5.02 -4.63
C LEU A 59 16.89 4.07 -5.59
N GLY A 60 16.25 3.77 -6.72
CA GLY A 60 16.85 2.96 -7.78
C GLY A 60 18.02 3.66 -8.49
N HIS A 61 18.76 2.88 -9.27
CA HIS A 61 19.80 3.40 -10.17
C HIS A 61 19.22 3.63 -11.58
N ILE A 62 19.68 4.69 -12.24
CA ILE A 62 19.30 4.97 -13.63
C ILE A 62 20.13 4.10 -14.56
N THR A 63 19.48 3.30 -15.40
CA THR A 63 20.12 2.49 -16.45
C THR A 63 19.54 2.84 -17.82
N GLU A 64 20.37 2.80 -18.86
CA GLU A 64 20.00 3.08 -20.25
C GLU A 64 19.83 1.76 -21.02
N HIS A 65 18.78 1.64 -21.85
CA HIS A 65 18.45 0.44 -22.62
C HIS A 65 17.94 0.79 -24.02
N ASP A 66 18.11 -0.12 -24.99
CA ASP A 66 17.71 0.07 -26.39
C ASP A 66 16.18 0.18 -26.58
N GLU A 67 15.76 1.09 -27.46
CA GLU A 67 14.37 1.52 -27.69
C GLU A 67 13.41 0.39 -28.17
N ILE A 68 13.97 -0.69 -28.75
CA ILE A 68 13.21 -1.83 -29.31
C ILE A 68 12.55 -2.68 -28.19
N TYR A 69 13.08 -2.64 -26.96
CA TYR A 69 12.65 -3.48 -25.84
C TYR A 69 11.32 -3.05 -25.19
N LEU A 70 10.72 -1.95 -25.64
CA LEU A 70 9.89 -1.09 -24.79
C LEU A 70 8.37 -1.07 -25.10
N ARG A 71 7.74 -2.20 -25.47
CA ARG A 71 6.31 -2.21 -25.84
C ARG A 71 5.42 -3.24 -25.13
N ASN A 72 4.29 -2.69 -24.63
CA ASN A 72 2.97 -3.24 -24.36
C ASN A 72 2.63 -3.57 -22.91
N LEU A 73 1.69 -2.83 -22.33
CA LEU A 73 0.66 -3.32 -21.39
C LEU A 73 -0.58 -2.42 -21.49
N ASN A 74 -1.79 -3.01 -21.56
CA ASN A 74 -3.05 -2.28 -21.46
C ASN A 74 -4.17 -3.11 -20.81
N SER A 75 -4.80 -2.48 -19.82
CA SER A 75 -6.16 -2.59 -19.26
C SER A 75 -6.83 -3.95 -19.03
N SER A 76 -7.18 -4.20 -17.77
CA SER A 76 -8.14 -5.23 -17.34
C SER A 76 -9.32 -4.57 -16.61
N VAL A 77 -10.54 -4.96 -16.97
CA VAL A 77 -11.79 -4.52 -16.32
C VAL A 77 -12.10 -5.47 -15.16
N ARG A 78 -12.31 -4.91 -13.97
CA ARG A 78 -12.52 -5.68 -12.72
C ARG A 78 -13.97 -5.66 -12.27
N LYS A 79 -14.49 -6.82 -11.85
CA LYS A 79 -15.73 -6.93 -11.08
C LYS A 79 -15.51 -6.30 -9.70
N LYS A 80 -16.39 -5.38 -9.32
CA LYS A 80 -16.29 -4.63 -8.05
C LYS A 80 -17.32 -5.18 -7.06
N THR A 81 -16.87 -5.93 -6.07
CA THR A 81 -17.61 -6.10 -4.81
C THR A 81 -17.21 -4.98 -3.87
N ILE A 82 -18.10 -4.56 -2.98
CA ILE A 82 -17.75 -3.59 -1.93
C ILE A 82 -16.82 -4.30 -0.95
N SER A 83 -15.64 -3.72 -0.71
CA SER A 83 -14.72 -4.21 0.31
C SER A 83 -15.12 -3.67 1.69
N ASN A 84 -14.98 -4.49 2.73
CA ASN A 84 -15.10 -4.04 4.12
C ASN A 84 -13.81 -3.38 4.64
N TYR A 85 -12.77 -3.28 3.79
CA TYR A 85 -11.52 -2.64 4.16
C TYR A 85 -11.75 -1.16 4.48
N CYS A 86 -11.20 -0.72 5.61
CA CYS A 86 -11.10 0.69 5.93
C CYS A 86 -9.67 1.12 6.26
N PRO A 87 -9.16 2.15 5.56
CA PRO A 87 -7.88 2.74 5.88
C PRO A 87 -7.79 3.25 7.31
N LEU A 88 -8.85 3.83 7.88
CA LEU A 88 -8.80 4.37 9.26
C LEU A 88 -8.56 3.25 10.29
N ASP A 89 -8.98 2.02 10.01
CA ASP A 89 -8.73 0.87 10.88
C ASP A 89 -7.29 0.37 10.74
N LEU A 90 -6.75 0.30 9.51
CA LEU A 90 -5.35 -0.08 9.29
C LEU A 90 -4.37 0.93 9.90
N PHE A 91 -4.65 2.22 9.77
CA PHE A 91 -3.80 3.29 10.31
C PHE A 91 -4.04 3.56 11.79
N SER A 92 -5.00 2.88 12.43
CA SER A 92 -5.41 3.19 13.81
C SER A 92 -4.32 2.96 14.86
N GLY A 93 -3.40 2.00 14.64
CA GLY A 93 -2.52 1.47 15.68
C GLY A 93 -3.23 0.59 16.73
N ASN A 94 -4.57 0.47 16.66
CA ASN A 94 -5.32 -0.51 17.42
C ASN A 94 -5.23 -1.88 16.71
N LYS A 95 -4.62 -2.86 17.37
CA LYS A 95 -4.29 -4.16 16.76
C LYS A 95 -5.52 -4.91 16.24
N ASP A 96 -6.66 -4.79 16.91
CA ASP A 96 -7.90 -5.46 16.52
C ASP A 96 -8.49 -4.84 15.24
N ARG A 97 -8.54 -3.50 15.19
CA ARG A 97 -8.97 -2.75 13.99
C ARG A 97 -8.04 -3.04 12.81
N MET A 98 -6.72 -3.03 13.05
CA MET A 98 -5.74 -3.38 12.01
C MET A 98 -5.95 -4.80 11.48
N HIS A 99 -6.23 -5.75 12.37
CA HIS A 99 -6.50 -7.14 11.99
C HIS A 99 -7.73 -7.26 11.08
N LEU A 100 -8.83 -6.56 11.40
CA LEU A 100 -10.03 -6.49 10.55
C LEU A 100 -9.75 -5.88 9.19
N ALA A 101 -8.96 -4.80 9.14
CA ALA A 101 -8.58 -4.17 7.89
C ALA A 101 -7.76 -5.13 7.00
N LEU A 102 -6.79 -5.85 7.58
CA LEU A 102 -5.98 -6.84 6.87
C LEU A 102 -6.80 -8.04 6.41
N LEU A 103 -7.72 -8.56 7.24
CA LEU A 103 -8.66 -9.61 6.84
C LEU A 103 -9.55 -9.17 5.67
N SER A 104 -10.05 -7.93 5.72
CA SER A 104 -10.91 -7.39 4.65
C SER A 104 -10.14 -7.24 3.34
N LEU A 105 -8.90 -6.75 3.40
CA LEU A 105 -7.96 -6.73 2.27
C LEU A 105 -7.69 -8.14 1.74
N PHE A 106 -7.55 -9.12 2.63
CA PHE A 106 -7.29 -10.49 2.25
C PHE A 106 -8.45 -11.13 1.46
N PHE A 107 -9.69 -10.99 1.95
CA PHE A 107 -10.86 -11.58 1.30
C PHE A 107 -11.35 -10.78 0.08
N THR A 108 -11.05 -9.48 0.02
CA THR A 108 -11.34 -8.62 -1.14
C THR A 108 -10.09 -7.87 -1.61
N PRO A 109 -9.10 -8.56 -2.20
CA PRO A 109 -7.80 -7.97 -2.53
C PRO A 109 -7.87 -6.79 -3.50
N GLN A 110 -8.68 -6.89 -4.55
CA GLN A 110 -8.75 -5.89 -5.61
C GLN A 110 -7.34 -5.46 -6.10
N ASN A 111 -7.02 -4.16 -6.13
CA ASN A 111 -5.66 -3.63 -6.33
C ASN A 111 -4.89 -3.40 -5.01
N ASN A 112 -5.48 -3.69 -3.86
CA ASN A 112 -4.98 -3.23 -2.56
C ASN A 112 -4.17 -4.30 -1.80
N PHE A 113 -4.24 -5.58 -2.20
CA PHE A 113 -3.51 -6.64 -1.52
C PHE A 113 -3.00 -7.71 -2.48
N ARG A 114 -1.73 -8.12 -2.31
CA ARG A 114 -1.06 -9.17 -3.08
C ARG A 114 -0.07 -9.90 -2.20
N VAL A 115 0.06 -11.22 -2.37
CA VAL A 115 1.07 -12.04 -1.68
C VAL A 115 1.97 -12.70 -2.71
N PHE A 116 3.27 -12.67 -2.43
CA PHE A 116 4.28 -13.30 -3.25
C PHE A 116 5.07 -14.31 -2.43
N LEU A 117 5.47 -15.41 -3.06
CA LEU A 117 6.42 -16.39 -2.53
C LEU A 117 7.55 -16.54 -3.54
N ASP A 118 8.78 -16.27 -3.12
CA ASP A 118 9.98 -16.28 -3.98
C ASP A 118 9.78 -15.45 -5.27
N GLY A 119 9.08 -14.33 -5.10
CA GLY A 119 8.72 -13.39 -6.16
C GLY A 119 7.62 -13.87 -7.13
N ARG A 120 7.03 -15.04 -6.92
CA ARG A 120 5.85 -15.49 -7.68
C ARG A 120 4.59 -15.09 -6.93
N ILE A 121 3.61 -14.53 -7.63
CA ILE A 121 2.33 -14.16 -7.02
C ILE A 121 1.56 -15.43 -6.66
N ILE A 122 1.07 -15.50 -5.42
CA ILE A 122 0.33 -16.65 -4.88
C ILE A 122 -1.05 -16.27 -4.33
N TRP A 123 -1.33 -14.97 -4.20
CA TRP A 123 -2.64 -14.44 -3.82
C TRP A 123 -2.85 -13.04 -4.40
N SER A 124 -3.98 -12.82 -5.07
CA SER A 124 -4.42 -11.52 -5.60
C SER A 124 -5.93 -11.54 -5.91
N GLU A 125 -6.46 -10.48 -6.52
CA GLU A 125 -7.84 -10.50 -7.02
C GLU A 125 -8.02 -11.53 -8.14
N GLU A 126 -6.99 -11.70 -8.97
CA GLU A 126 -6.95 -12.63 -10.09
C GLU A 126 -6.59 -14.06 -9.66
N ILE A 127 -5.89 -14.23 -8.53
CA ILE A 127 -5.42 -15.52 -8.00
C ILE A 127 -5.96 -15.72 -6.58
N LYS A 128 -7.04 -16.49 -6.44
CA LYS A 128 -7.72 -16.76 -5.16
C LYS A 128 -7.66 -18.24 -4.73
N GLU A 129 -6.48 -18.84 -4.84
CA GLU A 129 -6.22 -20.24 -4.47
C GLU A 129 -5.89 -20.37 -2.97
N LEU A 130 -6.94 -20.40 -2.12
CA LEU A 130 -6.77 -20.34 -0.66
C LEU A 130 -5.98 -21.51 -0.10
N GLU A 131 -6.20 -22.72 -0.62
CA GLU A 131 -5.52 -23.93 -0.16
C GLU A 131 -4.00 -23.85 -0.39
N TYR A 132 -3.57 -23.41 -1.59
CA TYR A 132 -2.16 -23.25 -1.93
C TYR A 132 -1.48 -22.19 -1.05
N LEU A 133 -2.15 -21.06 -0.83
CA LEU A 133 -1.66 -20.02 0.07
C LEU A 133 -1.51 -20.55 1.51
N ILE A 134 -2.54 -21.19 2.06
CA ILE A 134 -2.52 -21.71 3.44
C ILE A 134 -1.42 -22.75 3.59
N HIS A 135 -1.24 -23.65 2.63
CA HIS A 135 -0.14 -24.60 2.63
C HIS A 135 1.23 -23.92 2.65
N SER A 136 1.40 -22.87 1.85
CA SER A 136 2.62 -22.07 1.81
C SER A 136 2.88 -21.36 3.15
N LEU A 137 1.83 -20.78 3.76
CA LEU A 137 1.90 -20.13 5.07
C LEU A 137 2.19 -21.13 6.20
N LYS A 138 1.61 -22.34 6.18
CA LYS A 138 1.89 -23.39 7.17
C LYS A 138 3.37 -23.74 7.19
N LYS A 139 4.00 -23.87 6.02
CA LYS A 139 5.45 -24.10 5.88
C LYS A 139 6.25 -22.92 6.40
N PHE A 140 5.91 -21.70 5.98
CA PHE A 140 6.61 -20.49 6.36
C PHE A 140 6.57 -20.23 7.88
N LEU A 141 5.40 -20.42 8.50
CA LEU A 141 5.17 -20.23 9.94
C LEU A 141 5.56 -21.45 10.78
N LYS A 142 6.12 -22.51 10.16
CA LYS A 142 6.45 -23.79 10.81
C LYS A 142 5.33 -24.35 11.68
N ALA A 143 4.10 -24.27 11.15
CA ALA A 143 2.93 -24.68 11.89
C ALA A 143 2.91 -26.21 12.11
N GLU A 144 2.52 -26.62 13.32
CA GLU A 144 2.33 -28.03 13.65
C GLU A 144 1.22 -28.68 12.82
N ASN A 145 1.28 -30.01 12.73
CA ASN A 145 0.23 -30.79 12.07
C ASN A 145 -1.11 -30.59 12.81
N GLY A 146 -2.18 -30.37 12.06
CA GLY A 146 -3.53 -30.20 12.61
C GLY A 146 -3.93 -28.77 12.97
N VAL A 147 -3.04 -27.77 12.84
CA VAL A 147 -3.40 -26.35 13.02
C VAL A 147 -4.44 -25.93 11.98
N SER A 148 -5.52 -25.29 12.44
CA SER A 148 -6.62 -24.82 11.60
C SER A 148 -6.19 -23.70 10.66
N ASN A 149 -6.85 -23.59 9.51
CA ASN A 149 -6.55 -22.55 8.52
C ASN A 149 -6.79 -21.14 9.08
N GLU A 150 -7.81 -20.97 9.92
CA GLU A 150 -8.07 -19.73 10.66
C GLU A 150 -6.90 -19.34 11.57
N SER A 151 -6.33 -20.29 12.31
CA SER A 151 -5.18 -20.02 13.18
C SER A 151 -3.95 -19.61 12.36
N ILE A 152 -3.73 -20.22 11.19
CA ILE A 152 -2.65 -19.85 10.26
C ILE A 152 -2.81 -18.41 9.76
N LEU A 153 -4.01 -18.03 9.31
CA LEU A 153 -4.30 -16.67 8.88
C LEU A 153 -4.15 -15.67 10.03
N THR A 154 -4.62 -16.03 11.23
CA THR A 154 -4.47 -15.20 12.44
C THR A 154 -3.00 -14.92 12.74
N LYS A 155 -2.16 -15.96 12.73
CA LYS A 155 -0.71 -15.84 12.92
C LYS A 155 -0.06 -14.98 11.82
N PHE A 156 -0.45 -15.20 10.56
CA PHE A 156 0.06 -14.40 9.44
C PHE A 156 -0.26 -12.91 9.60
N PHE A 157 -1.51 -12.55 9.89
CA PHE A 157 -1.89 -11.16 10.13
C PHE A 157 -1.27 -10.59 11.40
N HIS A 158 -1.04 -11.41 12.44
CA HIS A 158 -0.31 -10.97 13.62
C HIS A 158 1.12 -10.54 13.27
N VAL A 159 1.83 -11.30 12.42
CA VAL A 159 3.16 -10.92 11.91
C VAL A 159 3.08 -9.64 11.09
N LEU A 160 2.09 -9.50 10.20
CA LEU A 160 1.92 -8.27 9.41
C LEU A 160 1.63 -7.05 10.27
N THR A 161 0.73 -7.16 11.25
CA THR A 161 0.42 -6.06 12.20
C THR A 161 1.66 -5.66 12.99
N LYS A 162 2.43 -6.62 13.52
CA LYS A 162 3.70 -6.31 14.21
C LYS A 162 4.71 -5.65 13.29
N THR A 163 4.77 -6.08 12.02
CA THR A 163 5.68 -5.50 11.02
C THR A 163 5.29 -4.05 10.69
N LEU A 164 4.00 -3.77 10.46
CA LEU A 164 3.51 -2.41 10.18
C LEU A 164 3.69 -1.45 11.35
N LEU A 165 3.69 -1.96 12.59
CA LEU A 165 3.93 -1.19 13.82
C LEU A 165 5.40 -1.17 14.25
N TRP A 166 6.30 -1.80 13.49
CA TRP A 166 7.71 -1.84 13.84
C TRP A 166 8.31 -0.43 13.80
N THR A 167 9.13 -0.10 14.81
CA THR A 167 9.91 1.13 14.90
C THR A 167 11.28 0.82 15.47
N LYS A 168 12.29 1.63 15.12
CA LYS A 168 13.67 1.44 15.57
C LYS A 168 13.88 1.88 17.02
N THR A 169 13.06 2.82 17.51
CA THR A 169 13.17 3.38 18.85
C THR A 169 11.85 3.22 19.58
N ASP A 170 11.90 2.56 20.73
CA ASP A 170 10.79 2.61 21.68
C ASP A 170 10.70 4.01 22.28
N GLY A 171 9.50 4.58 22.38
CA GLY A 171 9.34 5.69 23.33
C GLY A 171 8.25 6.71 23.10
N LYS A 172 7.57 6.75 21.96
CA LYS A 172 6.42 7.64 21.77
C LYS A 172 5.38 7.00 20.87
N SER A 173 4.12 7.26 21.18
CA SER A 173 3.00 6.89 20.33
C SER A 173 2.25 8.14 19.92
N VAL A 174 1.82 8.19 18.67
CA VAL A 174 1.00 9.26 18.11
C VAL A 174 -0.44 8.77 17.98
N GLU A 175 -1.41 9.67 18.16
CA GLU A 175 -2.83 9.31 18.00
C GLU A 175 -3.10 8.88 16.56
N GLY A 176 -3.67 7.69 16.39
CA GLY A 176 -4.13 7.21 15.10
C GLY A 176 -5.42 7.92 14.65
N PRO A 177 -5.84 7.75 13.39
CA PRO A 177 -7.09 8.29 12.91
C PRO A 177 -8.31 7.74 13.69
N PRO A 178 -9.41 8.52 13.71
CA PRO A 178 -10.63 8.14 14.41
C PRO A 178 -11.29 6.91 13.79
N VAL A 179 -12.25 6.34 14.50
CA VAL A 179 -13.09 5.25 13.98
C VAL A 179 -13.95 5.74 12.81
N CYS A 180 -13.98 4.97 11.73
CA CYS A 180 -14.80 5.29 10.58
C CYS A 180 -16.29 5.12 10.89
N ARG A 181 -17.09 6.17 10.69
CA ARG A 181 -18.55 6.12 10.89
C ARG A 181 -19.24 5.14 9.93
N ALA A 182 -18.66 4.87 8.77
CA ALA A 182 -19.22 3.94 7.80
C ALA A 182 -19.20 2.47 8.28
N ILE A 183 -18.26 2.11 9.19
CA ILE A 183 -18.11 0.75 9.73
C ILE A 183 -18.77 0.56 11.09
N GLN A 184 -19.19 1.64 11.76
CA GLN A 184 -19.98 1.53 13.00
C GLN A 184 -21.31 0.77 12.80
N ARG A 185 -21.72 0.53 11.55
CA ARG A 185 -22.70 -0.50 11.21
C ARG A 185 -21.97 -1.85 11.22
N LYS A 186 -22.07 -2.59 12.34
CA LYS A 186 -21.75 -4.02 12.36
C LYS A 186 -22.32 -4.64 11.08
N PRO A 187 -21.52 -5.21 10.17
CA PRO A 187 -22.10 -5.96 9.08
C PRO A 187 -22.77 -7.19 9.69
N ASP A 188 -24.09 -7.30 9.57
CA ASP A 188 -24.89 -8.47 9.99
C ASP A 188 -24.43 -9.79 9.31
N ASN A 189 -23.49 -9.71 8.36
CA ASN A 189 -23.01 -10.79 7.49
C ASN A 189 -21.52 -11.11 7.66
N TYR A 190 -20.87 -10.76 8.76
CA TYR A 190 -19.56 -11.37 9.04
C TYR A 190 -19.82 -12.85 9.34
N HIS A 191 -19.28 -13.74 8.51
CA HIS A 191 -19.44 -15.19 8.70
C HIS A 191 -19.08 -15.56 10.15
N ASP A 192 -20.05 -16.13 10.85
CA ASP A 192 -20.01 -16.62 12.23
C ASP A 192 -18.97 -17.75 12.46
N ASP A 193 -18.17 -18.05 11.42
CA ASP A 193 -17.21 -19.16 11.36
C ASP A 193 -15.81 -18.76 11.84
N LEU A 194 -15.59 -17.47 12.13
CA LEU A 194 -14.41 -16.98 12.84
C LEU A 194 -14.87 -16.53 14.23
N SER A 195 -14.73 -17.42 15.22
CA SER A 195 -15.17 -17.23 16.61
C SER A 195 -14.37 -16.16 17.38
N ILE A 196 -14.23 -14.96 16.81
CA ILE A 196 -13.62 -13.82 17.48
C ILE A 196 -14.68 -13.17 18.37
N THR A 197 -14.99 -13.84 19.49
CA THR A 197 -16.03 -13.47 20.46
C THR A 197 -15.55 -12.53 21.57
N SER A 198 -14.37 -11.91 21.39
CA SER A 198 -13.86 -10.90 22.32
C SER A 198 -13.19 -9.76 21.56
N TRP A 199 -13.98 -9.04 20.76
CA TRP A 199 -13.54 -7.73 20.28
C TRP A 199 -13.57 -6.79 21.49
N GLY A 200 -12.40 -6.30 21.90
CA GLY A 200 -12.30 -5.14 22.78
C GLY A 200 -13.12 -3.97 22.22
N ALA A 201 -13.47 -3.01 23.07
CA ALA A 201 -14.22 -1.83 22.64
C ALA A 201 -13.55 -1.21 21.39
N TYR A 202 -14.38 -0.81 20.42
CA TYR A 202 -13.97 -0.20 19.15
C TYR A 202 -13.38 1.19 19.41
N ASP A 203 -12.18 1.19 19.97
CA ASP A 203 -11.59 2.34 20.64
C ASP A 203 -10.56 3.06 19.77
N LYS A 204 -10.18 4.24 20.25
CA LYS A 204 -9.04 4.99 19.70
C LYS A 204 -7.78 4.13 19.78
N GLY A 205 -6.94 4.23 18.76
CA GLY A 205 -5.64 3.58 18.72
C GLY A 205 -4.51 4.60 18.66
N TYR A 206 -3.29 4.12 18.91
CA TYR A 206 -2.08 4.92 18.83
C TYR A 206 -1.03 4.16 18.02
N LEU A 207 -0.41 4.83 17.06
CA LEU A 207 0.70 4.30 16.27
C LEU A 207 2.02 4.56 17.00
N PRO A 208 2.97 3.62 17.01
CA PRO A 208 4.34 3.92 17.40
C PRO A 208 4.93 5.01 16.49
N GLU A 209 5.52 6.04 17.09
CA GLU A 209 6.20 7.08 16.33
C GLU A 209 7.37 6.47 15.56
N GLY A 210 7.49 6.83 14.28
CA GLY A 210 8.53 6.32 13.38
C GLY A 210 8.21 4.96 12.75
N CYS A 211 7.04 4.36 13.01
CA CYS A 211 6.59 3.25 12.17
C CYS A 211 6.22 3.72 10.76
N VAL A 212 6.19 2.80 9.78
CA VAL A 212 5.88 3.13 8.38
C VAL A 212 4.52 3.82 8.22
N LEU A 213 3.53 3.43 9.03
CA LEU A 213 2.19 4.01 8.98
C LEU A 213 2.15 5.44 9.52
N ASP A 214 2.94 5.75 10.56
CA ASP A 214 3.10 7.12 11.06
C ASP A 214 3.75 8.02 10.00
N GLY A 215 4.81 7.56 9.34
CA GLY A 215 5.47 8.29 8.25
C GLY A 215 4.53 8.60 7.07
N ILE A 216 3.74 7.62 6.63
CA ILE A 216 2.74 7.81 5.57
C ILE A 216 1.64 8.78 6.04
N LEU A 217 1.15 8.65 7.27
CA LEU A 217 0.11 9.52 7.81
C LEU A 217 0.60 10.98 7.96
N LYS A 218 1.85 11.18 8.36
CA LYS A 218 2.51 12.49 8.37
C LYS A 218 2.53 13.12 6.97
N LEU A 219 2.87 12.33 5.95
CA LEU A 219 2.84 12.77 4.55
C LEU A 219 1.41 13.13 4.08
N GLN A 220 0.40 12.32 4.42
CA GLN A 220 -1.01 12.63 4.13
C GLN A 220 -1.46 13.94 4.80
N ASN A 221 -1.00 14.19 6.02
CA ASN A 221 -1.34 15.37 6.81
C ASN A 221 -0.55 16.64 6.45
N VAL A 222 0.31 16.61 5.43
CA VAL A 222 0.95 17.82 4.87
C VAL A 222 -0.12 18.76 4.30
N ASP A 223 -1.15 18.21 3.67
CA ASP A 223 -2.34 18.98 3.28
C ASP A 223 -3.20 19.27 4.51
N LYS A 224 -3.34 20.57 4.84
CA LYS A 224 -4.19 21.06 5.92
C LYS A 224 -5.60 21.40 5.47
N VAL A 225 -5.84 21.52 4.17
CA VAL A 225 -7.16 21.82 3.62
C VAL A 225 -8.03 20.57 3.66
N GLN A 226 -7.48 19.41 3.28
CA GLN A 226 -8.16 18.10 3.28
C GLN A 226 -9.54 18.13 2.60
N ASN A 227 -9.70 19.01 1.61
CA ASN A 227 -10.92 19.20 0.85
C ASN A 227 -10.58 19.44 -0.63
N VAL A 228 -10.90 18.46 -1.47
CA VAL A 228 -10.58 18.49 -2.91
C VAL A 228 -11.32 19.62 -3.64
N GLU A 229 -12.55 19.95 -3.24
CA GLU A 229 -13.33 21.02 -3.86
C GLU A 229 -12.73 22.40 -3.55
N GLU A 230 -12.31 22.63 -2.30
CA GLU A 230 -11.62 23.86 -1.92
C GLU A 230 -10.28 24.00 -2.68
N ILE A 231 -9.49 22.92 -2.74
CA ILE A 231 -8.23 22.90 -3.50
C ILE A 231 -8.47 23.14 -5.00
N TYR A 232 -9.53 22.57 -5.57
CA TYR A 232 -9.90 22.79 -6.97
C TYR A 232 -10.25 24.26 -7.24
N ASN A 233 -11.03 24.89 -6.37
CA ASN A 233 -11.38 26.31 -6.48
C ASN A 233 -10.14 27.20 -6.40
N ILE A 234 -9.25 26.89 -5.44
CA ILE A 234 -7.94 27.56 -5.31
C ILE A 234 -7.11 27.39 -6.59
N TYR A 235 -7.03 26.17 -7.12
CA TYR A 235 -6.29 25.87 -8.35
C TYR A 235 -6.85 26.63 -9.58
N LYS A 236 -8.14 26.94 -9.58
CA LYS A 236 -8.79 27.76 -10.62
C LYS A 236 -8.65 29.25 -10.41
N SER A 237 -8.43 29.72 -9.19
CA SER A 237 -8.06 31.11 -8.94
C SER A 237 -6.60 31.32 -9.35
N GLU A 238 -6.31 32.26 -10.25
CA GLU A 238 -4.94 32.54 -10.75
C GLU A 238 -4.01 33.19 -9.69
N ASP A 239 -4.29 33.01 -8.40
CA ASP A 239 -3.58 33.65 -7.31
C ASP A 239 -2.35 32.83 -6.89
N LYS A 240 -1.18 33.47 -7.00
CA LYS A 240 0.14 32.85 -6.81
C LYS A 240 0.48 32.55 -5.34
N ASP A 241 -0.17 33.19 -4.37
CA ASP A 241 0.09 32.93 -2.94
C ASP A 241 -0.45 31.55 -2.51
N TYR A 242 -1.39 31.00 -3.30
CA TYR A 242 -2.00 29.69 -3.04
C TYR A 242 -1.19 28.49 -3.55
N ASN A 243 -0.05 28.73 -4.21
CA ASN A 243 0.80 27.66 -4.74
C ASN A 243 1.26 26.69 -3.64
N GLN A 244 1.48 27.16 -2.40
CA GLN A 244 1.87 26.28 -1.30
C GLN A 244 0.76 25.29 -0.90
N LYS A 245 -0.52 25.70 -0.91
CA LYS A 245 -1.64 24.80 -0.61
C LYS A 245 -1.78 23.73 -1.71
N ILE A 246 -1.62 24.14 -2.96
CA ILE A 246 -1.63 23.25 -4.12
C ILE A 246 -0.48 22.24 -4.02
N ASP A 247 0.74 22.70 -3.72
CA ASP A 247 1.90 21.84 -3.57
C ASP A 247 1.72 20.86 -2.40
N ASN A 248 1.24 21.33 -1.25
CA ASN A 248 0.95 20.48 -0.09
C ASN A 248 -0.09 19.40 -0.42
N TYR A 249 -1.14 19.75 -1.16
CA TYR A 249 -2.14 18.81 -1.64
C TYR A 249 -1.53 17.76 -2.58
N LEU A 250 -0.72 18.19 -3.56
CA LEU A 250 -0.07 17.28 -4.50
C LEU A 250 0.89 16.33 -3.79
N ILE A 251 1.65 16.83 -2.80
CA ILE A 251 2.53 16.02 -1.95
C ILE A 251 1.71 14.99 -1.15
N SER A 252 0.64 15.42 -0.48
CA SER A 252 -0.26 14.52 0.27
C SER A 252 -0.89 13.45 -0.63
N SER A 253 -1.26 13.82 -1.86
CA SER A 253 -1.85 12.87 -2.82
C SER A 253 -0.90 11.78 -3.30
N VAL A 254 0.42 11.95 -3.15
CA VAL A 254 1.39 10.86 -3.37
C VAL A 254 1.18 9.75 -2.35
N ALA A 255 0.97 10.09 -1.09
CA ALA A 255 0.78 9.11 -0.02
C ALA A 255 -0.53 8.31 -0.17
N ASN A 256 -1.57 8.92 -0.72
CA ASN A 256 -2.86 8.26 -0.93
C ASN A 256 -2.82 7.17 -2.01
N ASP A 257 -1.83 7.23 -2.91
CA ASP A 257 -1.65 6.30 -4.03
C ASP A 257 -0.40 5.42 -3.89
N CYS A 258 0.32 5.49 -2.77
CA CYS A 258 1.52 4.68 -2.55
C CYS A 258 1.19 3.25 -2.13
N SER A 259 2.16 2.34 -2.29
CA SER A 259 2.03 0.95 -1.82
C SER A 259 3.07 0.64 -0.75
N ILE A 260 2.71 -0.18 0.24
CA ILE A 260 3.64 -0.73 1.22
C ILE A 260 4.01 -2.14 0.78
N MET A 261 5.30 -2.38 0.57
CA MET A 261 5.85 -3.70 0.31
C MET A 261 6.52 -4.23 1.58
N ILE A 262 6.08 -5.40 2.02
CA ILE A 262 6.63 -6.10 3.17
C ILE A 262 7.28 -7.40 2.68
N ALA A 263 8.58 -7.54 2.91
CA ALA A 263 9.31 -8.79 2.71
C ALA A 263 9.58 -9.44 4.07
N LEU A 264 9.28 -10.73 4.19
CA LEU A 264 9.47 -11.51 5.40
C LEU A 264 10.29 -12.75 5.10
N GLN A 265 11.25 -13.06 5.97
CA GLN A 265 11.96 -14.32 5.97
C GLN A 265 12.13 -14.82 7.41
N GLU A 266 12.42 -16.11 7.57
CA GLU A 266 12.79 -16.63 8.88
C GLU A 266 14.09 -15.97 9.37
N SER A 267 14.13 -15.58 10.65
CA SER A 267 15.30 -14.92 11.22
C SER A 267 16.39 -15.91 11.63
N ASN A 268 17.65 -15.60 11.27
CA ASN A 268 18.86 -16.31 11.72
C ASN A 268 19.60 -15.54 12.86
N ASP A 269 18.86 -14.87 13.73
CA ASP A 269 19.32 -14.11 14.91
C ASP A 269 20.09 -12.78 14.72
N LYS A 270 20.51 -12.43 13.50
CA LYS A 270 21.37 -11.24 13.23
C LYS A 270 20.71 -10.06 12.50
N ALA A 271 19.39 -10.04 12.40
CA ALA A 271 18.67 -9.04 11.60
C ALA A 271 18.49 -7.70 12.34
N ASP A 272 18.73 -6.59 11.63
CA ASP A 272 18.46 -5.22 12.14
C ASP A 272 16.96 -4.98 12.40
N ARG A 273 16.09 -5.62 11.61
CA ARG A 273 14.63 -5.55 11.75
C ARG A 273 14.06 -6.93 12.01
N ARG A 274 13.83 -7.21 13.29
CA ARG A 274 13.32 -8.50 13.76
C ARG A 274 11.92 -8.35 14.35
N ILE A 275 11.02 -9.24 13.95
CA ILE A 275 9.67 -9.38 14.49
C ILE A 275 9.62 -10.67 15.30
N GLU A 276 9.44 -10.54 16.61
CA GLU A 276 9.30 -11.67 17.51
C GLU A 276 7.83 -12.00 17.76
N THR A 277 7.47 -13.28 17.66
CA THR A 277 6.19 -13.83 18.07
C THR A 277 6.38 -15.04 18.97
N ASP A 278 5.31 -15.47 19.61
CA ASP A 278 5.23 -16.70 20.41
C ASP A 278 5.43 -17.99 19.58
N PHE A 279 5.38 -17.89 18.25
CA PHE A 279 5.50 -19.01 17.32
C PHE A 279 6.67 -18.86 16.33
N GLY A 280 7.55 -17.87 16.50
CA GLY A 280 8.74 -17.72 15.66
C GLY A 280 9.32 -16.31 15.66
N ALA A 281 10.47 -16.17 15.01
CA ALA A 281 11.12 -14.89 14.77
C ALA A 281 11.35 -14.68 13.27
N TYR A 282 11.03 -13.49 12.80
CA TYR A 282 11.06 -13.16 11.38
C TYR A 282 11.91 -11.91 11.16
N GLU A 283 12.76 -11.96 10.15
CA GLU A 283 13.41 -10.76 9.63
C GLU A 283 12.46 -10.10 8.63
N CYS A 284 12.35 -8.77 8.71
CA CYS A 284 11.47 -8.01 7.83
C CYS A 284 12.18 -6.87 7.12
N SER A 285 11.79 -6.63 5.87
CA SER A 285 12.07 -5.38 5.17
C SER A 285 10.75 -4.73 4.79
N ILE A 286 10.69 -3.40 4.92
CA ILE A 286 9.51 -2.60 4.65
C ILE A 286 9.93 -1.51 3.69
N SER A 287 9.22 -1.38 2.57
CA SER A 287 9.47 -0.35 1.56
C SER A 287 8.18 0.32 1.14
N VAL A 288 8.19 1.64 1.00
CA VAL A 288 7.10 2.41 0.39
C VAL A 288 7.45 2.66 -1.07
N ILE A 289 6.57 2.27 -1.98
CA ILE A 289 6.76 2.37 -3.43
C ILE A 289 5.65 3.22 -4.06
N ASP A 290 5.80 3.55 -5.36
CA ASP A 290 4.90 4.42 -6.13
C ASP A 290 4.85 5.90 -5.67
N LEU A 291 5.99 6.41 -5.20
CA LEU A 291 6.17 7.77 -4.66
C LEU A 291 6.42 8.87 -5.73
N ASP A 292 5.90 8.68 -6.94
CA ASP A 292 6.09 9.62 -8.05
C ASP A 292 5.35 10.96 -7.78
N LYS A 293 6.03 12.08 -8.01
CA LYS A 293 5.43 13.43 -7.93
C LYS A 293 4.20 13.53 -8.82
N LYS A 294 3.09 14.04 -8.27
CA LYS A 294 1.85 14.29 -9.00
C LYS A 294 1.91 15.64 -9.71
N SER A 295 1.41 15.69 -10.93
CA SER A 295 1.25 16.94 -11.68
C SER A 295 -0.03 17.68 -11.26
N SER A 296 -0.05 19.00 -11.42
CA SER A 296 -1.24 19.83 -11.12
C SER A 296 -2.50 19.40 -11.88
N SER A 297 -2.34 18.80 -13.07
CA SER A 297 -3.47 18.24 -13.84
C SER A 297 -4.27 17.19 -13.06
N LYS A 298 -3.69 16.52 -12.06
CA LYS A 298 -4.38 15.57 -11.19
C LYS A 298 -5.47 16.19 -10.33
N ILE A 299 -5.38 17.49 -10.03
CA ILE A 299 -6.39 18.20 -9.23
C ILE A 299 -7.75 18.16 -9.93
N ASN A 300 -7.78 18.37 -11.25
CA ASN A 300 -9.01 18.26 -12.04
C ASN A 300 -9.57 16.82 -11.98
N SER A 301 -8.70 15.81 -12.18
CA SER A 301 -9.12 14.39 -12.15
C SER A 301 -9.72 14.00 -10.80
N HIS A 302 -9.07 14.38 -9.69
CA HIS A 302 -9.57 14.08 -8.35
C HIS A 302 -10.88 14.79 -8.06
N PHE A 303 -11.07 16.03 -8.52
CA PHE A 303 -12.33 16.75 -8.37
C PHE A 303 -13.47 16.04 -9.13
N GLU A 304 -13.26 15.68 -10.38
CA GLU A 304 -14.25 14.93 -11.16
C GLU A 304 -14.58 13.56 -10.53
N GLU A 305 -13.58 12.85 -10.03
CA GLU A 305 -13.75 11.57 -9.33
C GLU A 305 -14.55 11.72 -8.03
N LEU A 306 -14.31 12.79 -7.26
CA LEU A 306 -15.09 13.12 -6.07
C LEU A 306 -16.56 13.36 -6.43
N GLN A 307 -16.83 14.16 -7.46
CA GLN A 307 -18.21 14.46 -7.88
C GLN A 307 -18.94 13.19 -8.32
N ARG A 308 -18.28 12.32 -9.11
CA ARG A 308 -18.85 11.01 -9.50
C ARG A 308 -19.14 10.13 -8.28
N SER A 309 -18.21 10.05 -7.33
CA SER A 309 -18.34 9.24 -6.12
C SER A 309 -19.47 9.72 -5.22
N LEU A 310 -19.59 11.04 -5.01
CA LEU A 310 -20.65 11.65 -4.22
C LEU A 310 -22.03 11.44 -4.86
N ALA A 311 -22.14 11.56 -6.18
CA ALA A 311 -23.38 11.30 -6.90
C ALA A 311 -23.84 9.84 -6.71
N VAL A 312 -22.92 8.88 -6.84
CA VAL A 312 -23.21 7.45 -6.62
C VAL A 312 -23.61 7.21 -5.16
N TYR A 313 -22.86 7.75 -4.20
CA TYR A 313 -23.16 7.57 -2.77
C TYR A 313 -24.54 8.11 -2.40
N LYS A 314 -24.87 9.34 -2.84
CA LYS A 314 -26.18 9.96 -2.61
C LYS A 314 -27.32 9.11 -3.16
N ASN A 315 -27.16 8.58 -4.38
CA ASN A 315 -28.15 7.70 -5.00
C ASN A 315 -28.37 6.42 -4.19
N ILE A 316 -27.30 5.78 -3.71
CA ILE A 316 -27.39 4.56 -2.89
C ILE A 316 -28.07 4.87 -1.55
N THR A 317 -27.69 5.96 -0.87
CA THR A 317 -28.31 6.32 0.41
C THR A 317 -29.79 6.67 0.27
N SER A 318 -30.19 7.39 -0.78
CA SER A 318 -31.60 7.70 -1.03
C SER A 318 -32.44 6.45 -1.32
N LEU A 319 -31.88 5.47 -2.04
CA LEU A 319 -32.56 4.20 -2.32
C LEU A 319 -32.74 3.37 -1.04
N ASN A 320 -31.74 3.35 -0.16
CA ASN A 320 -31.81 2.62 1.10
C ASN A 320 -32.84 3.25 2.06
N GLU A 321 -32.94 4.59 2.12
CA GLU A 321 -33.96 5.28 2.92
C GLU A 321 -35.38 4.98 2.42
N GLN A 322 -35.59 4.88 1.10
CA GLN A 322 -36.89 4.53 0.52
C GLN A 322 -37.29 3.06 0.76
N ASN A 323 -36.32 2.14 0.81
CA ASN A 323 -36.58 0.72 1.09
C ASN A 323 -36.85 0.43 2.58
N ILE A 324 -36.40 1.29 3.49
CA ILE A 324 -36.69 1.19 4.93
C ILE A 324 -38.12 1.70 5.26
N LEU A 325 -38.72 2.50 4.38
CA LEU A 325 -40.06 3.05 4.52
C LEU A 325 -41.17 2.21 3.83
N ARG A 326 -40.83 1.02 3.33
CA ARG A 326 -41.77 0.05 2.73
C ARG A 326 -41.86 -1.21 3.58
#